data_AF-A0A6G0Z9D3-F1
#
_entry.id   AF-A0A6G0Z9D3-F1
#
_cell.length_a   1.000
_cell.length_b   1.000
_cell.length_c   1.000
_cell.angle_alpha   90.00
_cell.angle_beta   90.00
_cell.angle_gamma   90.00
#
_symmetry.space_group_name_H-M   'P 1'
#
loop_
_entity.id
_entity.type
_entity.pdbx_description
1 polymer ?
#
loop_
_entity_poly.entity_id
_entity_poly.type
_entity_poly.pdbx_seq_one_letter_code
_entity_poly.pdbx_strand_id
1 'polypeptide(L)'
;MFMVDILDTCGNPQFPAMRRLSIANANAFLFVYSIDCERSFETVKRNFEEVREQREDYQMLPIVVAGNKLDLPADHRRVTVEDASEWLYCELPKMR
;
A
#
# COMPACT_ATOMS: atom_id res chain seq x y z
N MET A 1 2.47 -26.13 -8.86
CA MET A 1 1.26 -25.56 -8.24
C MET A 1 1.70 -24.33 -7.46
N PHE A 2 1.22 -23.14 -7.82
CA PHE A 2 1.53 -21.91 -7.08
C PHE A 2 0.52 -21.74 -5.96
N MET A 3 1.00 -21.50 -4.74
CA MET A 3 0.17 -21.18 -3.59
C MET A 3 0.37 -19.69 -3.29
N VAL A 4 -0.73 -18.96 -3.18
CA VAL A 4 -0.72 -17.55 -2.80
C VAL A 4 -1.31 -17.47 -1.41
N ASP A 5 -0.50 -17.01 -0.45
CA ASP A 5 -0.97 -16.70 0.90
C ASP A 5 -1.21 -15.19 0.99
N ILE A 6 -2.41 -14.81 1.42
CA ILE A 6 -2.84 -13.41 1.52
C ILE A 6 -3.06 -13.10 2.99
N LEU A 7 -2.18 -12.26 3.53
CA LEU A 7 -2.31 -11.74 4.87
C LEU A 7 -3.00 -10.38 4.86
N ASP A 8 -4.22 -10.31 5.36
CA ASP A 8 -4.88 -9.04 5.65
C ASP A 8 -4.33 -8.45 6.96
N THR A 9 -3.86 -7.21 6.90
CA THR A 9 -3.37 -6.51 8.10
C THR A 9 -4.48 -5.61 8.61
N CYS A 10 -5.12 -5.98 9.72
CA CYS A 10 -6.03 -5.08 10.43
C CYS A 10 -5.33 -3.72 10.62
N GLY A 11 -6.00 -2.62 10.28
CA GLY A 11 -5.47 -1.24 10.36
C GLY A 11 -5.16 -0.74 11.78
N ASN A 12 -5.04 -1.63 12.76
CA ASN A 12 -4.74 -1.31 14.14
C ASN A 12 -3.35 -1.88 14.52
N PRO A 13 -2.40 -1.05 15.01
CA PRO A 13 -1.04 -1.47 15.34
C PRO A 13 -0.92 -2.37 16.59
N GLN A 14 -1.96 -3.12 16.94
CA GLN A 14 -2.05 -3.90 18.19
C GLN A 14 -0.93 -4.95 18.35
N PHE A 15 -0.22 -5.31 17.27
CA PHE A 15 0.87 -6.29 17.32
C PHE A 15 2.05 -5.90 16.42
N PRO A 16 2.94 -4.99 16.87
CA PRO A 16 4.08 -4.52 16.07
C PRO A 16 5.03 -5.63 15.63
N ALA A 17 5.22 -6.65 16.47
CA ALA A 17 6.09 -7.79 16.15
C ALA A 17 5.55 -8.61 14.96
N MET A 18 4.23 -8.87 14.94
CA MET A 18 3.61 -9.59 13.82
C MET A 18 3.73 -8.80 12.53
N ARG A 19 3.50 -7.48 12.59
CA ARG A 19 3.64 -6.61 11.42
C ARG A 19 5.06 -6.61 10.84
N ARG A 20 6.09 -6.53 11.69
CA ARG A 20 7.50 -6.63 11.26
C ARG A 20 7.77 -7.96 10.58
N LEU A 21 7.27 -9.07 11.14
CA LEU A 21 7.38 -10.40 10.53
C LEU A 21 6.65 -10.49 9.18
N SER A 22 5.46 -9.89 9.07
CA SER A 22 4.71 -9.82 7.82
C SER A 22 5.50 -9.07 6.74
N ILE A 23 6.05 -7.90 7.08
CA ILE A 23 6.86 -7.10 6.16
C ILE A 23 8.14 -7.83 5.77
N ALA A 24 8.84 -8.44 6.74
CA ALA A 24 10.08 -9.17 6.52
C ALA A 24 9.91 -10.35 5.56
N ASN A 25 8.78 -11.07 5.64
CA ASN A 25 8.55 -12.29 4.88
C ASN A 25 7.70 -12.09 3.60
N ALA A 26 7.12 -10.91 3.38
CA ALA A 26 6.26 -10.66 2.23
C ALA A 26 7.02 -10.78 0.90
N ASN A 27 6.41 -11.44 -0.08
CA ASN A 27 6.94 -11.53 -1.45
C ASN A 27 6.35 -10.46 -2.39
N ALA A 28 5.30 -9.76 -1.96
CA ALA A 28 4.69 -8.64 -2.66
C ALA A 28 3.90 -7.78 -1.66
N PHE A 29 3.63 -6.52 -2.02
CA PHE A 29 2.83 -5.62 -1.22
C PHE A 29 1.65 -5.05 -2.03
N LEU A 30 0.46 -5.10 -1.45
CA LEU A 30 -0.73 -4.41 -1.94
C LEU A 30 -1.13 -3.36 -0.91
N PHE A 31 -0.95 -2.09 -1.26
CA PHE A 31 -1.44 -0.97 -0.46
C PHE A 31 -2.81 -0.54 -0.95
N VAL A 32 -3.79 -0.50 -0.06
CA VAL A 32 -5.16 -0.13 -0.41
C VAL A 32 -5.55 1.12 0.37
N TYR A 33 -6.05 2.13 -0.34
CA TYR A 33 -6.66 3.31 0.26
C TYR A 33 -8.11 3.45 -0.23
N SER A 34 -8.87 4.31 0.41
CA SER A 34 -10.25 4.61 0.04
C SER A 34 -10.31 5.93 -0.71
N ILE A 35 -10.91 5.97 -1.90
CA ILE A 35 -10.92 7.18 -2.73
C ILE A 35 -11.63 8.37 -2.08
N ASP A 36 -12.53 8.12 -1.13
CA ASP A 36 -13.31 9.09 -0.36
C ASP A 36 -12.62 9.54 0.94
N CYS A 37 -11.39 9.09 1.21
CA CYS A 37 -10.70 9.37 2.47
C CYS A 37 -9.19 9.63 2.30
N GLU A 38 -8.80 10.90 2.29
CA GLU A 38 -7.40 11.35 2.24
C GLU A 38 -6.54 10.74 3.35
N ARG A 39 -7.06 10.63 4.58
CA ARG A 39 -6.34 10.04 5.71
C ARG A 39 -5.95 8.57 5.46
N SER A 40 -6.75 7.84 4.69
CA SER A 40 -6.42 6.46 4.31
C SER A 40 -5.25 6.42 3.33
N PHE A 41 -5.16 7.39 2.42
CA PHE A 41 -4.05 7.52 1.50
C PHE A 41 -2.76 7.93 2.23
N GLU A 42 -2.83 8.87 3.17
CA GLU A 42 -1.70 9.21 4.05
C GLU A 42 -1.22 8.01 4.89
N THR A 43 -2.13 7.11 5.25
CA THR A 43 -1.76 5.85 5.92
C THR A 43 -1.02 4.91 4.98
N VAL A 44 -1.43 4.81 3.70
CA VAL A 44 -0.69 4.06 2.68
C VAL A 44 0.74 4.59 2.54
N LYS A 45 0.92 5.91 2.43
CA LYS A 45 2.27 6.54 2.33
C LYS A 45 3.15 6.14 3.52
N ARG A 46 2.65 6.32 4.75
CA ARG A 46 3.38 5.92 5.96
C ARG A 46 3.73 4.42 5.98
N ASN A 47 2.80 3.57 5.56
CA ASN A 47 3.03 2.13 5.53
C ASN A 47 4.07 1.74 4.47
N PHE A 48 4.11 2.44 3.34
CA PHE A 48 5.14 2.27 2.32
C PHE A 48 6.52 2.66 2.86
N GLU A 49 6.63 3.80 3.55
CA GLU A 49 7.86 4.23 4.21
C GLU A 49 8.40 3.17 5.18
N GLU A 50 7.51 2.56 5.98
CA GLU A 50 7.88 1.49 6.91
C GLU A 50 8.40 0.24 6.18
N VAL A 51 7.82 -0.12 5.03
CA VAL A 51 8.36 -1.20 4.18
C VAL A 51 9.74 -0.81 3.65
N ARG A 52 9.93 0.42 3.18
CA ARG A 52 11.22 0.92 2.68
C ARG A 52 12.32 0.86 3.74
N GLU A 53 11.97 1.17 4.99
CA GLU A 53 12.90 1.12 6.13
C GLU A 53 13.25 -0.31 6.55
N GLN A 54 12.32 -1.27 6.44
CA GLN A 54 12.50 -2.64 6.91
C GLN A 54 13.02 -3.62 5.83
N ARG A 55 12.83 -3.30 4.54
CA ARG A 55 13.18 -4.18 3.41
C ARG A 55 14.17 -3.48 2.50
N GLU A 56 15.44 -3.86 2.56
CA GLU A 56 16.47 -3.35 1.64
C GLU A 56 16.19 -3.73 0.17
N ASP A 57 15.52 -4.87 -0.05
CA ASP A 57 15.18 -5.41 -1.36
C ASP A 57 13.81 -4.96 -1.88
N TYR A 58 13.14 -4.00 -1.22
CA TYR A 58 11.77 -3.58 -1.58
C TYR A 58 11.60 -3.21 -3.06
N GLN A 59 12.64 -2.66 -3.68
CA GLN A 59 12.63 -2.25 -5.09
C GLN A 59 12.52 -3.41 -6.09
N MET A 60 12.86 -4.63 -5.65
CA MET A 60 12.74 -5.85 -6.44
C MET A 60 11.41 -6.58 -6.22
N LEU A 61 10.61 -6.14 -5.25
CA LEU A 61 9.34 -6.75 -4.92
C LEU A 61 8.21 -6.10 -5.73
N PRO A 62 7.22 -6.87 -6.19
CA PRO A 62 6.00 -6.30 -6.75
C PRO A 62 5.27 -5.46 -5.69
N ILE A 63 5.05 -4.19 -5.99
CA ILE A 63 4.30 -3.26 -5.15
C ILE A 63 3.15 -2.69 -5.98
N VAL A 64 1.93 -2.83 -5.47
CA VAL A 64 0.71 -2.31 -6.09
C VAL A 64 0.01 -1.38 -5.10
N VAL A 65 -0.53 -0.28 -5.61
CA VAL A 65 -1.36 0.65 -4.85
C VAL A 65 -2.74 0.72 -5.50
N ALA A 66 -3.79 0.49 -4.71
CA ALA A 66 -5.16 0.41 -5.18
C ALA A 66 -6.06 1.42 -4.47
N GLY A 67 -6.72 2.28 -5.25
CA GLY A 67 -7.80 3.14 -4.79
C GLY A 67 -9.12 2.38 -4.78
N ASN A 68 -9.59 2.02 -3.58
CA ASN A 68 -10.82 1.27 -3.36
C ASN A 68 -12.06 2.17 -3.27
N LYS A 69 -13.25 1.56 -3.36
CA LYS A 69 -14.58 2.20 -3.33
C LYS A 69 -14.92 3.05 -4.56
N LEU A 70 -14.54 2.57 -5.74
CA LEU A 70 -14.89 3.20 -7.03
C LEU A 70 -16.40 3.19 -7.34
N ASP A 71 -17.19 2.45 -6.58
CA ASP A 71 -18.65 2.46 -6.62
C ASP A 71 -19.27 3.77 -6.10
N LEU A 72 -18.52 4.58 -5.34
CA LEU A 72 -18.99 5.85 -4.83
C LEU A 72 -19.12 6.91 -5.95
N PRO A 73 -20.08 7.84 -5.84
CA PRO A 73 -20.19 8.99 -6.74
C PRO A 73 -18.89 9.80 -6.85
N ALA A 74 -18.63 10.36 -8.05
CA ALA A 74 -17.38 11.07 -8.34
C ALA A 74 -17.14 12.29 -7.44
N ASP A 75 -18.20 12.95 -6.97
CA ASP A 75 -18.17 14.09 -6.05
C ASP A 75 -17.79 13.71 -4.60
N HIS A 76 -17.86 12.42 -4.26
CA HIS A 76 -17.38 11.91 -2.97
C HIS A 76 -15.87 11.64 -2.98
N ARG A 77 -15.21 11.64 -4.15
CA ARG A 77 -13.78 11.40 -4.26
C ARG A 77 -13.01 12.56 -3.60
N ARG A 78 -12.12 12.21 -2.68
CA ARG A 78 -11.21 13.12 -1.98
C ARG A 78 -9.75 12.97 -2.41
N VAL A 79 -9.40 11.80 -2.95
CA VAL A 79 -8.06 11.55 -3.51
C VAL A 79 -8.20 11.40 -5.03
N THR A 80 -7.64 12.35 -5.77
CA THR A 80 -7.71 12.33 -7.24
C THR A 80 -6.81 11.24 -7.82
N VAL A 81 -7.05 10.86 -9.07
CA VAL A 81 -6.18 9.88 -9.75
C VAL A 81 -4.82 10.51 -10.00
N GLU A 82 -4.81 11.81 -10.27
CA GLU A 82 -3.63 12.63 -10.50
C GLU A 82 -2.74 12.67 -9.26
N ASP A 83 -3.28 13.03 -8.09
CA ASP A 83 -2.52 13.07 -6.83
C ASP A 83 -1.88 11.71 -6.50
N ALA A 84 -2.64 10.63 -6.70
CA ALA A 84 -2.14 9.28 -6.47
C ALA A 84 -1.05 8.91 -7.49
N SER A 85 -1.24 9.26 -8.76
CA SER A 85 -0.30 8.95 -9.84
C SER A 85 1.01 9.72 -9.72
N GLU A 86 0.94 11.00 -9.32
CA GLU A 86 2.13 11.82 -9.06
C GLU A 86 2.97 11.23 -7.93
N TRP A 87 2.33 10.86 -6.82
CA TRP A 87 3.02 10.21 -5.71
C TRP A 87 3.66 8.87 -6.13
N LEU A 88 2.91 8.02 -6.85
CA LEU A 88 3.43 6.74 -7.34
C LEU A 88 4.63 6.93 -8.29
N TYR A 89 4.60 7.95 -9.14
CA TYR A 89 5.69 8.25 -10.06
C TYR A 89 6.98 8.64 -9.33
N CYS A 90 6.85 9.35 -8.19
CA CYS A 90 7.99 9.77 -7.37
C CYS A 90 8.54 8.63 -6.51
N GLU A 91 7.67 7.82 -5.91
CA GLU A 91 8.09 6.86 -4.87
C GLU A 91 8.32 5.44 -5.37
N LEU A 92 7.56 4.96 -6.37
CA LEU A 92 7.67 3.57 -6.76
C LEU A 92 8.87 3.32 -7.68
N PRO A 93 9.59 2.21 -7.45
CA PRO A 93 10.56 1.72 -8.42
C PRO A 93 9.83 1.46 -9.73
N LYS A 94 10.35 2.02 -10.84
CA LYS A 94 9.82 1.72 -12.17
C LYS A 94 9.96 0.22 -12.40
N MET A 95 8.85 -0.49 -12.58
CA MET A 95 8.89 -1.88 -13.02
C MET A 95 9.73 -1.95 -14.31
N ARG A 96 10.78 -2.76 -14.30
CA ARG A 96 11.62 -3.04 -15.47
C ARG A 96 10.91 -4.01 -16.41
#